data_AF-A0A926SMM0-F1
#
_entry.id   AF-A0A926SMM0-F1
#
_cell.length_a   1.000
_cell.length_b   1.000
_cell.length_c   1.000
_cell.angle_alpha   90.00
_cell.angle_beta   90.00
_cell.angle_gamma   90.00
#
_symmetry.space_group_name_H-M   'P 1'
#
loop_
_entity.id
_entity.type
_entity.pdbx_description
1 polymer ?
#
loop_
_entity_poly.entity_id
_entity_poly.type
_entity_poly.pdbx_seq_one_letter_code
_entity_poly.pdbx_strand_id
1 'polypeptide(L)'
;MLASLIQNQEGNDIIAYGGVTFVSALIQHKLIDEFYLFINPVAIGNGMTIFRELDRRQDLTLVKSTSFECGIVALNYEPKRS
;
A
#
# COMPACT_ATOMS: atom_id res chain seq x y z
N MET A 1 4.61 -3.51 4.05
CA MET A 1 3.71 -3.11 2.94
C MET A 1 4.40 -3.46 1.65
N LEU A 2 3.68 -4.08 0.72
CA LEU A 2 4.12 -4.23 -0.67
C LEU A 2 3.23 -3.33 -1.52
N ALA A 3 3.80 -2.74 -2.56
CA ALA A 3 3.04 -1.98 -3.53
C ALA A 3 3.46 -2.38 -4.94
N SER A 4 2.50 -2.57 -5.84
CA SER A 4 2.77 -2.80 -7.27
C SER A 4 2.73 -1.48 -8.03
N LEU A 5 3.54 -1.35 -9.09
CA LEU A 5 3.73 -0.10 -9.84
C LEU A 5 3.09 -0.14 -11.23
N ILE A 6 2.61 1.03 -11.68
CA ILE A 6 2.00 1.19 -13.01
C ILE A 6 3.06 1.00 -14.09
N GLN A 7 2.83 0.03 -14.97
CA GLN A 7 3.55 -0.08 -16.25
C GLN A 7 2.61 -0.29 -17.43
N ASN A 8 2.95 0.33 -18.56
CA ASN A 8 2.27 0.19 -19.85
C ASN A 8 2.70 -1.07 -20.62
N GLN A 9 3.27 -2.08 -19.96
CA GLN A 9 3.70 -3.34 -20.58
C GLN A 9 3.24 -4.54 -19.75
N GLU A 10 2.59 -5.50 -20.40
CA GLU A 10 2.12 -6.74 -19.77
C GLU A 10 3.32 -7.60 -19.32
N GLY A 11 3.32 -8.03 -18.06
CA GLY A 11 4.15 -9.16 -17.59
C GLY A 11 5.28 -8.87 -16.59
N ASN A 12 5.50 -7.63 -16.15
CA ASN A 12 6.54 -7.30 -15.17
C ASN A 12 5.98 -6.55 -13.95
N ASP A 13 5.41 -7.29 -12.99
CA ASP A 13 4.99 -6.71 -11.71
C ASP A 13 6.22 -6.28 -10.89
N ILE A 14 6.41 -4.97 -10.70
CA ILE A 14 7.44 -4.45 -9.81
C ILE A 14 6.87 -4.35 -8.41
N ILE A 15 7.43 -5.15 -7.50
CA ILE A 15 7.15 -5.04 -6.07
C ILE A 15 8.07 -3.98 -5.47
N ALA A 16 7.48 -2.84 -5.09
CA ALA A 16 8.18 -1.83 -4.31
C ALA A 16 8.30 -2.30 -2.84
N TYR A 17 9.48 -2.82 -2.49
CA TYR A 17 9.88 -3.07 -1.10
C TYR A 17 10.89 -2.00 -0.67
N GLY A 18 10.47 -1.03 0.14
CA GLY A 18 11.35 0.06 0.54
C GLY A 18 10.93 0.71 1.84
N GLY A 19 11.86 1.50 2.41
CA GLY A 19 11.59 2.31 3.59
C GLY A 19 10.51 3.35 3.33
N VAL A 20 9.98 3.93 4.41
CA VAL A 20 8.83 4.86 4.39
C VAL A 20 9.01 5.98 3.36
N THR A 21 10.20 6.55 3.22
CA THR A 21 10.49 7.64 2.27
C THR A 21 10.26 7.23 0.81
N PHE A 22 10.71 6.04 0.41
CA PHE A 22 10.57 5.57 -0.97
C PHE A 22 9.11 5.32 -1.33
N VAL A 23 8.40 4.60 -0.46
CA VAL A 23 6.98 4.29 -0.67
C VAL A 23 6.13 5.56 -0.66
N SER A 24 6.44 6.51 0.23
CA SER A 24 5.72 7.80 0.28
C SER A 24 5.86 8.58 -1.03
N ALA A 25 7.05 8.61 -1.64
CA ALA A 25 7.26 9.28 -2.92
C ALA A 25 6.45 8.63 -4.06
N LEU A 26 6.41 7.29 -4.11
CA LEU A 26 5.60 6.57 -5.10
C LEU A 26 4.10 6.84 -4.95
N ILE A 27 3.62 6.89 -3.71
CA ILE A 27 2.23 7.26 -3.39
C ILE A 27 1.93 8.68 -3.84
N GLN A 28 2.82 9.63 -3.52
CA GLN A 28 2.67 11.05 -3.90
C GLN A 28 2.56 11.21 -5.43
N HIS A 29 3.38 10.48 -6.18
CA HIS A 29 3.36 10.49 -7.65
C HIS A 29 2.27 9.60 -8.27
N LYS A 30 1.39 8.98 -7.46
CA LYS A 30 0.30 8.09 -7.90
C LYS A 30 0.78 6.94 -8.79
N LEU A 31 1.95 6.39 -8.47
CA LEU A 31 2.57 5.31 -9.24
C LEU A 31 2.19 3.92 -8.74
N ILE A 32 1.41 3.83 -7.66
CA ILE A 32 0.97 2.56 -7.08
C ILE A 32 -0.36 2.09 -7.70
N ASP A 33 -0.42 0.84 -8.15
CA ASP A 33 -1.66 0.17 -8.57
C ASP A 33 -2.34 -0.57 -7.42
N GLU A 34 -1.57 -1.34 -6.65
CA GLU A 34 -2.11 -2.12 -5.54
C GLU A 34 -1.32 -1.88 -4.26
N PHE A 35 -2.05 -1.96 -3.14
CA PHE A 35 -1.56 -1.81 -1.79
C PHE A 35 -1.78 -3.09 -1.01
N TYR A 36 -0.68 -3.78 -0.68
CA TYR A 36 -0.69 -4.91 0.24
C TYR A 36 -0.32 -4.43 1.64
N LEU A 37 -1.36 -4.16 2.44
CA LEU A 37 -1.26 -3.70 3.83
C LEU A 37 -1.39 -4.87 4.79
N PHE A 38 -0.39 -5.04 5.65
CA PHE A 38 -0.39 -6.06 6.70
C PHE A 38 -0.68 -5.39 8.04
N ILE A 39 -1.83 -5.72 8.63
CA ILE A 39 -2.19 -5.30 9.97
C ILE A 39 -1.63 -6.31 10.96
N ASN A 40 -0.77 -5.82 11.86
CA ASN A 40 -0.20 -6.61 12.95
C ASN A 40 -1.03 -6.37 14.23
N PRO A 41 -1.27 -7.40 15.06
CA PRO A 41 -2.08 -7.28 16.27
C PRO A 41 -1.30 -6.60 17.42
N VAL A 42 -0.80 -5.39 17.18
CA VAL A 42 -0.03 -4.58 18.13
C VAL A 42 -0.38 -3.11 17.97
N ALA A 43 -0.62 -2.42 19.08
CA ALA A 43 -0.80 -0.97 19.09
C ALA A 43 0.54 -0.30 19.43
N ILE A 44 1.05 0.51 18.50
CA ILE A 44 2.24 1.35 18.71
C ILE A 44 1.79 2.81 18.82
N GLY A 45 2.29 3.54 19.81
CA GLY A 45 1.82 4.91 20.08
C GLY A 45 2.20 5.91 18.99
N ASN A 46 3.46 5.89 18.54
CA ASN A 46 3.97 6.74 17.47
C ASN A 46 4.73 5.89 16.45
N GLY A 47 4.57 6.21 15.18
CA GLY A 47 5.23 5.52 14.08
C GLY A 47 5.34 6.40 12.84
N MET A 48 6.17 5.97 11.91
CA MET A 48 6.31 6.63 10.61
C MET A 48 5.13 6.21 9.72
N THR A 49 4.48 7.18 9.09
CA THR A 49 3.40 6.93 8.12
C THR A 49 3.88 7.14 6.68
N ILE A 50 3.48 6.24 5.80
CA ILE A 50 3.72 6.28 4.35
C ILE A 50 2.81 7.26 3.60
N PHE A 51 1.76 7.76 4.26
CA PHE A 51 0.76 8.65 3.68
C PHE A 51 1.02 10.12 4.02
N ARG A 52 2.20 10.43 4.58
CA ARG A 52 2.55 11.76 5.08
C ARG A 52 2.50 12.84 3.99
N GLU A 53 2.89 12.49 2.77
CA GLU A 53 3.03 13.41 1.63
C GLU A 53 1.79 13.45 0.73
N LEU A 54 0.64 12.94 1.19
CA LEU A 54 -0.60 13.03 0.42
C LEU A 54 -1.21 14.43 0.53
N ASP A 55 -1.20 15.18 -0.58
CA ASP A 55 -1.84 16.50 -0.67
C ASP A 55 -3.37 16.44 -0.59
N ARG A 56 -3.96 15.29 -0.92
CA ARG A 56 -5.41 15.06 -0.95
C ARG A 56 -5.71 13.66 -0.46
N ARG A 57 -6.94 13.46 0.03
CA ARG A 57 -7.48 12.15 0.38
C ARG A 57 -7.41 11.22 -0.84
N GLN A 58 -6.77 10.06 -0.67
CA GLN A 58 -6.77 8.97 -1.64
C GLN A 58 -7.77 7.92 -1.18
N ASP A 59 -8.86 7.75 -1.92
CA ASP A 59 -9.80 6.66 -1.66
C ASP A 59 -9.24 5.34 -2.18
N LEU A 60 -9.48 4.27 -1.42
CA LEU A 60 -9.05 2.91 -1.73
C LEU A 60 -10.27 1.98 -1.81
N THR A 61 -10.22 1.02 -2.73
CA THR A 61 -11.21 -0.05 -2.88
C THR A 61 -10.60 -1.36 -2.40
N LEU A 62 -11.27 -2.07 -1.50
CA LEU A 62 -10.80 -3.39 -1.03
C LEU A 62 -10.96 -4.41 -2.16
N VAL A 63 -9.85 -5.04 -2.55
CA VAL A 63 -9.83 -6.14 -3.52
C VAL A 63 -9.90 -7.49 -2.80
N LYS A 64 -9.09 -7.67 -1.75
CA LYS A 64 -9.02 -8.93 -1.00
C LYS A 64 -8.66 -8.69 0.46
N SER A 65 -9.24 -9.50 1.35
CA SER A 65 -8.84 -9.59 2.75
C SER A 65 -8.50 -11.04 3.08
N THR A 66 -7.42 -11.28 3.81
CA THR A 66 -7.00 -12.60 4.25
C THR A 66 -6.53 -12.52 5.70
N SER A 67 -7.21 -13.25 6.58
CA SER A 67 -6.80 -13.43 7.98
C SER A 67 -5.91 -14.66 8.12
N PHE A 68 -4.86 -14.55 8.91
CA PHE A 68 -3.99 -15.67 9.27
C PHE A 68 -4.20 -16.08 10.72
N GLU A 69 -3.94 -17.35 11.04
CA GLU A 69 -4.09 -17.91 12.40
C GLU A 69 -3.21 -17.19 13.44
N CYS A 70 -2.09 -16.58 13.01
CA CYS A 70 -1.22 -15.78 13.87
C CYS A 70 -1.78 -14.38 14.21
N GLY A 71 -3.00 -14.06 13.78
CA GLY A 71 -3.67 -12.79 14.07
C GLY A 71 -3.32 -11.64 13.11
N ILE A 72 -2.42 -11.87 12.14
CA ILE A 72 -2.14 -10.91 11.07
C ILE A 72 -3.30 -10.90 10.07
N VAL A 73 -3.63 -9.72 9.56
CA VAL A 73 -4.56 -9.54 8.43
C VAL A 73 -3.83 -8.90 7.26
N ALA A 74 -3.83 -9.56 6.10
CA ALA A 74 -3.37 -8.98 4.85
C ALA A 74 -4.56 -8.42 4.07
N LEU A 75 -4.44 -7.16 3.65
CA LEU A 75 -5.43 -6.45 2.86
C LEU A 75 -4.80 -6.05 1.54
N ASN A 76 -5.43 -6.41 0.42
CA ASN A 76 -5.12 -5.88 -0.90
C ASN A 76 -6.14 -4.79 -1.23
N TYR A 77 -5.66 -3.59 -1.55
CA TYR A 77 -6.45 -2.46 -1.98
C TYR A 77 -5.95 -1.89 -3.30
N GLU A 78 -6.84 -1.32 -4.09
CA GLU A 78 -6.50 -0.50 -5.25
C GLU A 78 -6.92 0.96 -5.01
N PRO A 79 -6.16 1.96 -5.49
CA PRO A 79 -6.63 3.34 -5.53
C PRO A 79 -7.91 3.44 -6.38
N LYS A 80 -8.94 4.09 -5.82
CA LYS A 80 -10.16 4.38 -6.58
C LYS A 80 -9.84 5.39 -7.68
N ARG A 81 -9.88 4.94 -8.94
CA ARG A 81 -9.76 5.80 -10.12
C ARG A 81 -11.11 6.47 -10.39
N SER A 82 -11.11 7.80 -10.54
CA SER A 82 -12.31 8.59 -10.91
C SER A 82 -12.46 8.65 -12.42
#